data_AF-A0A945TQK0-F1
#
_entry.id   AF-A0A945TQK0-F1
#
_cell.length_a   1.000
_cell.length_b   1.000
_cell.length_c   1.000
_cell.angle_alpha   90.00
_cell.angle_beta   90.00
_cell.angle_gamma   90.00
#
_symmetry.space_group_name_H-M   'P 1'
#
loop_
_entity.id
_entity.type
_entity.pdbx_description
1 polymer ?
#
loop_
_entity_poly.entity_id
_entity_poly.type
_entity_poly.pdbx_seq_one_letter_code
_entity_poly.pdbx_strand_id
1 'polypeptide(L)'
;ETRTNVIPGYNDKDENIGAIAQWIHENLGSESPWHVTRFHPAYRMMNVPSTPVESLERAAGLGRAHGLEHVYVYADKGCDCATENTPVTDYLPGWASLHEVNKCADACCGEDGILLSRYEREAGIVEAQR
;
A
#
# COMPACT_ATOMS: atom_id res chain seq x y z
N GLU A 1 9.17 14.85 -5.48
CA GLU A 1 8.35 13.86 -4.75
C GLU A 1 9.11 12.54 -4.68
N THR A 2 8.83 11.72 -3.67
CA THR A 2 9.40 10.37 -3.54
C THR A 2 8.34 9.36 -3.14
N ARG A 3 8.56 8.08 -3.47
CA ARG A 3 7.68 6.98 -3.10
C ARG A 3 8.47 5.82 -2.51
N THR A 4 8.01 5.28 -1.40
CA THR A 4 8.61 4.12 -0.74
C THR A 4 7.56 3.05 -0.57
N ASN A 5 7.80 1.90 -1.21
CA ASN A 5 7.04 0.69 -0.93
C ASN A 5 7.60 0.03 0.33
N VAL A 6 6.81 -0.02 1.41
CA VAL A 6 7.23 -0.63 2.67
C VAL A 6 6.96 -2.12 2.59
N ILE A 7 7.96 -2.96 2.85
CA ILE A 7 7.94 -4.41 2.68
C ILE A 7 8.35 -5.07 4.01
N PRO A 8 7.48 -5.91 4.61
CA PRO A 8 7.75 -6.56 5.89
C PRO A 8 9.03 -7.39 5.91
N GLY A 9 9.91 -7.12 6.86
CA GLY A 9 11.19 -7.81 7.03
C GLY A 9 12.34 -7.31 6.15
N TYR A 10 12.10 -6.32 5.28
CA TYR A 10 13.13 -5.78 4.38
C TYR A 10 13.46 -4.32 4.70
N ASN A 11 12.46 -3.44 4.71
CA ASN A 11 12.66 -2.00 4.94
C ASN A 11 11.67 -1.38 5.94
N ASP A 12 10.88 -2.19 6.65
CA ASP A 12 9.82 -1.75 7.57
C ASP A 12 10.28 -1.45 9.00
N LYS A 13 11.59 -1.58 9.27
CA LYS A 13 12.20 -1.18 10.54
C LYS A 13 12.27 0.33 10.67
N ASP A 14 12.00 0.83 11.87
CA ASP A 14 12.01 2.26 12.18
C ASP A 14 13.34 2.94 11.83
N GLU A 15 14.48 2.26 11.98
CA GLU A 15 15.79 2.81 11.60
C GLU A 15 15.88 3.10 10.09
N ASN A 16 15.39 2.18 9.25
CA ASN A 16 15.41 2.33 7.80
C ASN A 16 14.45 3.43 7.36
N ILE A 17 13.24 3.43 7.94
CA ILE A 17 12.20 4.40 7.63
C ILE A 17 12.61 5.82 8.04
N GLY A 18 13.19 5.97 9.24
CA GLY A 18 13.75 7.24 9.72
C GLY A 18 14.89 7.73 8.83
N ALA A 19 15.80 6.84 8.42
CA ALA A 19 16.89 7.20 7.51
C ALA A 19 16.37 7.69 6.14
N ILE A 20 15.32 7.06 5.60
CA ILE A 20 14.66 7.51 4.35
C ILE A 20 14.06 8.91 4.55
N ALA A 21 13.29 9.10 5.63
CA ALA A 21 12.65 10.38 5.94
C ALA A 21 13.68 11.51 6.11
N GLN A 22 14.73 11.26 6.89
CA GLN A 22 15.84 12.18 7.10
C GLN A 22 16.50 12.55 5.77
N TRP A 23 16.80 11.55 4.94
CA TRP A 23 17.43 11.79 3.64
C TRP A 23 16.56 12.68 2.75
N ILE A 24 15.26 12.41 2.68
CA ILE A 24 14.30 13.23 1.90
C ILE A 24 14.31 14.66 2.43
N HIS A 25 14.20 14.85 3.74
CA HIS A 25 14.20 16.17 4.35
C HIS A 25 15.49 16.94 4.04
N GLU A 26 16.66 16.32 4.25
CA GLU A 26 17.96 16.97 4.09
C GLU A 26 18.31 17.29 2.63
N ASN A 27 17.88 16.44 1.69
CA ASN A 27 18.32 16.55 0.29
C ASN A 27 17.25 17.15 -0.63
N LEU A 28 15.97 17.01 -0.28
CA LEU A 28 14.83 17.48 -1.09
C LEU A 28 13.99 18.55 -0.37
N GLY A 29 14.19 18.77 0.93
CA GLY A 29 13.51 19.77 1.74
C GLY A 29 12.23 19.27 2.45
N SER A 30 11.78 20.01 3.47
CA SER A 30 10.59 19.68 4.28
C SER A 30 9.30 19.60 3.48
N GLU A 31 9.18 20.41 2.44
CA GLU A 31 8.00 20.50 1.58
C GLU A 31 7.93 19.40 0.51
N SER A 32 8.95 18.53 0.42
CA SER A 32 8.94 17.44 -0.54
C SER A 32 7.91 16.37 -0.17
N PRO A 33 6.95 16.04 -1.06
CA PRO A 33 6.00 14.97 -0.80
C PRO A 33 6.68 13.61 -0.69
N TRP A 34 6.33 12.86 0.36
CA TRP A 34 6.71 11.47 0.53
C TRP A 34 5.48 10.56 0.57
N HIS A 35 5.42 9.65 -0.40
CA HIS A 35 4.33 8.68 -0.56
C HIS A 35 4.77 7.31 -0.01
N VAL A 36 4.14 6.85 1.06
CA VAL A 36 4.37 5.54 1.68
C VAL A 36 3.30 4.57 1.18
N THR A 37 3.72 3.51 0.49
CA THR A 37 2.79 2.54 -0.10
C THR A 37 2.90 1.15 0.52
N ARG A 38 1.77 0.46 0.53
CA ARG A 38 1.64 -0.93 0.96
C ARG A 38 2.29 -1.90 -0.03
N PHE A 39 3.10 -2.82 0.47
CA PHE A 39 3.50 -4.00 -0.30
C PHE A 39 2.36 -5.01 -0.35
N HIS A 40 2.16 -5.56 -1.53
CA HIS A 40 1.28 -6.68 -1.78
C HIS A 40 2.13 -7.87 -2.25
N PRO A 41 1.94 -9.07 -1.67
CA PRO A 41 2.64 -10.26 -2.11
C PRO A 41 2.39 -10.50 -3.60
N ALA A 42 3.46 -10.70 -4.35
CA ALA A 42 3.41 -10.99 -5.77
C ALA A 42 4.66 -11.77 -6.20
N TYR A 43 4.52 -12.55 -7.27
CA TYR A 43 5.59 -13.26 -7.96
C TYR A 43 6.50 -14.07 -7.02
N ARG A 44 7.81 -13.78 -7.01
CA ARG A 44 8.80 -14.48 -6.16
C ARG A 44 8.75 -14.07 -4.69
N MET A 45 7.88 -13.14 -4.31
CA MET A 45 7.74 -12.64 -2.94
C MET A 45 6.37 -12.97 -2.35
N MET A 46 5.69 -14.01 -2.85
CA MET A 46 4.40 -14.49 -2.33
C MET A 46 4.46 -14.95 -0.87
N ASN A 47 5.64 -15.33 -0.38
CA ASN A 47 5.86 -15.74 1.01
C ASN A 47 6.03 -14.55 1.98
N VAL A 48 6.10 -13.32 1.47
CA VAL A 48 6.20 -12.10 2.29
C VAL A 48 4.79 -11.58 2.52
N PRO A 49 4.35 -11.32 3.76
CA PRO A 49 2.99 -10.82 4.00
C PRO A 49 2.80 -9.41 3.44
N SER A 50 1.55 -9.04 3.18
CA SER A 50 1.23 -7.64 2.86
C SER A 50 1.54 -6.74 4.05
N THR A 51 2.03 -5.53 3.80
CA THR A 51 2.41 -4.58 4.85
C THR A 51 1.23 -4.20 5.72
N PRO A 52 1.28 -4.40 7.05
CA PRO A 52 0.22 -3.95 7.94
C PRO A 52 -0.02 -2.43 7.83
N VAL A 53 -1.27 -1.99 8.02
CA VAL A 53 -1.60 -0.55 7.94
C VAL A 53 -0.83 0.24 8.99
N GLU A 54 -0.69 -0.36 10.18
CA GLU A 54 0.02 0.18 11.32
C GLU A 54 1.49 0.46 10.99
N SER A 55 2.11 -0.33 10.11
CA SER A 55 3.47 -0.07 9.63
C SER A 55 3.56 1.15 8.71
N LEU A 56 2.53 1.42 7.93
CA LEU A 56 2.47 2.63 7.10
C LEU A 56 2.20 3.88 7.94
N GLU A 57 1.32 3.77 8.94
CA GLU A 57 1.05 4.84 9.90
C GLU A 57 2.29 5.20 10.72
N ARG A 58 3.03 4.19 11.21
CA ARG A 58 4.33 4.41 11.86
C ARG A 58 5.30 5.14 10.94
N ALA A 59 5.39 4.74 9.67
CA ALA A 59 6.28 5.41 8.72
C ALA A 59 5.89 6.87 8.48
N ALA A 60 4.60 7.16 8.40
CA ALA A 60 4.12 8.53 8.33
C ALA A 60 4.45 9.35 9.59
N GLY A 61 4.34 8.73 10.77
CA GLY A 61 4.75 9.34 12.04
C GLY A 61 6.23 9.70 12.06
N LEU A 62 7.11 8.77 11.65
CA LEU A 62 8.55 9.00 11.55
C LEU A 62 8.88 10.08 10.51
N GLY A 63 8.22 10.08 9.36
CA GLY A 63 8.36 11.11 8.34
C GLY A 63 8.15 12.52 8.90
N ARG A 64 7.03 12.70 9.60
CA ARG A 64 6.69 13.97 10.25
C ARG A 64 7.65 14.32 11.39
N ALA A 65 8.10 13.34 12.17
CA ALA A 65 9.08 13.56 13.23
C ALA A 65 10.45 14.03 12.70
N HIS A 66 10.81 13.67 11.46
CA HIS A 66 12.00 14.14 10.76
C HIS A 66 11.80 15.47 10.01
N GLY A 67 10.64 16.13 10.14
CA GLY A 67 10.39 17.46 9.58
C GLY A 67 9.76 17.48 8.19
N LEU A 68 9.26 16.34 7.67
CA LEU A 68 8.49 16.35 6.43
C LEU A 68 7.07 16.84 6.67
N GLU A 69 6.63 17.82 5.89
CA GLU A 69 5.31 18.45 6.01
C GLU A 69 4.23 17.60 5.30
N HIS A 70 4.60 16.96 4.18
CA HIS A 70 3.68 16.24 3.31
C HIS A 70 4.00 14.74 3.24
N VAL A 71 3.42 13.95 4.15
CA VAL A 71 3.55 12.48 4.15
C VAL A 71 2.21 11.80 3.93
N TYR A 72 2.12 11.04 2.84
CA TYR A 72 0.90 10.40 2.34
C TYR A 72 0.98 8.88 2.46
N VAL A 73 -0.07 8.26 2.99
CA VAL A 73 -0.15 6.80 3.16
C VAL A 73 -1.17 6.23 2.19
N TYR A 74 -0.79 5.15 1.50
CA TYR A 74 -1.64 4.40 0.59
C TYR A 74 -1.73 2.95 1.08
N ALA A 75 -2.78 2.65 1.83
CA ALA A 75 -3.07 1.32 2.36
C ALA A 75 -3.97 0.48 1.43
N ASP A 76 -4.50 1.12 0.39
CA ASP A 76 -5.61 0.65 -0.42
C ASP A 76 -5.18 -0.48 -1.36
N LYS A 77 -6.00 -1.53 -1.42
CA LYS A 77 -5.92 -2.54 -2.49
C LYS A 77 -6.76 -2.04 -3.66
N GLY A 78 -6.12 -1.59 -4.75
CA GLY A 78 -6.85 -1.36 -6.00
C GLY A 78 -7.45 -2.68 -6.52
N CYS A 79 -8.72 -2.69 -6.90
CA CYS A 79 -9.30 -3.79 -7.67
C CYS A 79 -9.35 -3.43 -9.14
N ASP A 80 -8.72 -4.25 -9.99
CA ASP A 80 -8.67 -4.07 -11.45
C ASP A 80 -9.71 -4.92 -12.19
N CYS A 81 -10.82 -5.14 -11.50
CA CYS A 81 -11.88 -6.06 -11.87
C CYS A 81 -13.16 -5.34 -12.33
N ALA A 82 -13.21 -4.02 -12.11
CA ALA A 82 -14.33 -3.20 -12.50
C ALA A 82 -14.44 -3.26 -14.03
N THR A 83 -15.49 -3.91 -14.54
CA THR A 83 -15.78 -3.94 -15.98
C THR A 83 -16.42 -2.63 -16.46
N GLU A 84 -16.87 -1.80 -15.52
CA GLU A 84 -17.46 -0.49 -15.73
C GLU A 84 -17.07 0.47 -14.61
N ASN A 85 -17.10 1.78 -14.89
CA ASN A 85 -16.83 2.79 -13.88
C ASN A 85 -17.99 2.88 -12.88
N THR A 86 -17.74 2.57 -11.62
CA THR A 86 -18.72 2.77 -10.55
C THR A 86 -18.76 4.25 -10.12
N PRO A 87 -19.94 4.84 -9.83
CA PRO A 87 -20.03 6.20 -9.29
C PRO A 87 -19.15 6.40 -8.05
N VAL A 88 -18.60 7.61 -7.88
CA VAL A 88 -17.73 7.95 -6.74
C VAL A 88 -18.39 7.72 -5.38
N THR A 89 -19.73 7.79 -5.33
CA THR A 89 -20.55 7.53 -4.14
C THR A 89 -20.43 6.10 -3.63
N ASP A 90 -20.04 5.16 -4.49
CA ASP A 90 -19.99 3.74 -4.14
C ASP A 90 -18.60 3.37 -3.57
N TYR A 91 -17.56 4.12 -3.97
CA TYR A 91 -16.21 4.03 -3.36
C TYR A 91 -16.06 4.86 -2.10
N LEU A 92 -16.88 5.91 -1.94
CA LEU A 92 -16.88 6.83 -0.82
C LEU A 92 -18.31 7.09 -0.33
N PRO A 93 -18.96 6.06 0.27
CA PRO A 93 -20.34 6.19 0.77
C PRO A 93 -20.48 7.23 1.88
N GLY A 94 -19.36 7.64 2.49
CA GLY A 94 -19.25 8.79 3.37
C GLY A 94 -17.81 9.05 3.80
N TRP A 95 -17.54 10.25 4.33
CA TRP A 95 -16.20 10.65 4.81
C TRP A 95 -15.66 9.73 5.91
N ALA A 96 -16.52 9.08 6.68
CA ALA A 96 -16.14 8.12 7.71
C ALA A 96 -15.56 6.81 7.13
N SER A 97 -15.87 6.48 5.89
CA SER A 97 -15.43 5.23 5.22
C SER A 97 -14.11 5.36 4.48
N LEU A 98 -13.45 6.54 4.50
CA LEU A 98 -12.20 6.79 3.79
C LEU A 98 -11.06 5.84 4.19
N HIS A 99 -11.09 5.34 5.44
CA HIS A 99 -10.09 4.41 5.97
C HIS A 99 -10.58 2.96 5.99
N GLU A 100 -11.81 2.70 5.57
CA GLU A 100 -12.27 1.33 5.41
C GLU A 100 -11.52 0.72 4.24
N VAL A 101 -11.03 -0.50 4.43
CA VAL A 101 -10.43 -1.27 3.34
C VAL A 101 -11.53 -1.44 2.30
N ASN A 102 -11.46 -0.68 1.21
CA ASN A 102 -12.34 -0.86 0.08
C ASN A 102 -12.10 -2.27 -0.47
N LYS A 103 -12.92 -3.22 0.00
CA LYS A 103 -13.12 -4.47 -0.70
C LYS A 103 -13.62 -4.08 -2.08
N CYS A 104 -13.16 -4.81 -3.09
CA CYS A 104 -13.77 -4.71 -4.39
C CYS A 104 -15.31 -4.75 -4.26
N ALA A 105 -16.01 -3.85 -4.96
CA ALA A 105 -17.47 -3.85 -5.02
C ALA A 105 -18.05 -5.14 -5.63
N ASP A 106 -17.21 -5.91 -6.34
CA ASP A 106 -17.57 -7.11 -7.07
C ASP A 106 -16.97 -8.38 -6.41
N ALA A 107 -17.61 -9.54 -6.63
CA ALA A 107 -17.21 -10.84 -6.07
C ALA A 107 -15.91 -11.41 -6.69
N CYS A 108 -15.36 -10.73 -7.68
CA CYS A 108 -14.30 -11.18 -8.57
C CYS A 108 -12.95 -11.49 -7.89
N CYS A 109 -12.65 -10.86 -6.76
CA CYS A 109 -11.38 -10.98 -6.05
C CYS A 109 -11.42 -11.97 -4.88
N GLY A 110 -12.61 -12.48 -4.52
CA GLY A 110 -12.79 -13.29 -3.32
C GLY A 110 -12.26 -12.59 -2.05
N GLU A 111 -11.80 -13.37 -1.07
CA GLU A 111 -11.09 -12.86 0.12
C GLU A 111 -9.63 -12.47 -0.18
N ASP A 112 -9.10 -12.86 -1.34
CA ASP A 112 -7.67 -12.77 -1.69
C ASP A 112 -7.24 -11.35 -2.11
N GLY A 113 -8.10 -10.59 -2.80
CA GLY A 113 -7.77 -9.27 -3.34
C GLY A 113 -7.11 -9.30 -4.73
N ILE A 114 -6.07 -8.48 -4.92
CA ILE A 114 -5.55 -7.95 -6.19
C ILE A 114 -5.44 -8.97 -7.37
N LEU A 115 -5.80 -8.50 -8.57
CA LEU A 115 -5.87 -9.21 -9.86
C LEU A 115 -4.62 -10.02 -10.25
N LEU A 116 -3.43 -9.61 -9.79
CA LEU A 116 -2.15 -10.27 -10.08
C LEU A 116 -2.17 -11.76 -9.69
N SER A 117 -2.74 -12.10 -8.52
CA SER A 117 -2.79 -13.48 -8.06
C SER A 117 -3.69 -14.37 -8.93
N ARG A 118 -4.71 -13.81 -9.60
CA ARG A 118 -5.51 -14.56 -10.59
C ARG A 118 -4.63 -14.94 -11.79
N TYR A 119 -3.95 -13.98 -12.40
CA TYR A 119 -3.11 -14.25 -13.58
C TYR A 119 -1.90 -15.12 -13.27
N GLU A 120 -1.32 -14.99 -12.08
CA GLU A 120 -0.23 -15.87 -11.64
C GLU A 120 -0.69 -17.32 -11.47
N ARG A 121 -1.93 -17.56 -10.99
CA ARG A 121 -2.53 -18.90 -10.95
C ARG A 121 -2.85 -19.43 -12.34
N GLU A 122 -3.43 -18.61 -13.21
CA GLU A 122 -3.70 -18.98 -14.62
C GLU A 122 -2.41 -19.31 -15.38
N ALA A 123 -1.31 -18.61 -15.08
CA ALA A 123 0.00 -18.87 -15.64
C ALA A 123 0.76 -20.03 -14.97
N GLY A 124 0.19 -20.67 -13.93
CA GLY A 124 0.82 -21.78 -13.21
C GLY A 124 2.05 -21.39 -12.37
N ILE A 125 2.18 -20.10 -12.01
CA ILE A 125 3.30 -19.55 -11.24
C ILE A 125 3.12 -19.80 -9.74
N VAL A 126 1.86 -19.84 -9.28
CA VAL A 126 1.50 -20.04 -7.87
C VAL A 126 0.65 -21.30 -7.77
N GLU A 127 1.12 -22.32 -7.04
CA GLU A 127 0.28 -23.47 -6.70
C GLU A 127 -0.93 -22.97 -5.91
N ALA A 128 -2.13 -23.36 -6.33
CA ALA A 128 -3.38 -23.03 -5.63
C ALA A 128 -3.26 -23.47 -4.17
N GLN A 129 -2.98 -22.52 -3.27
CA GLN A 129 -3.02 -22.78 -1.84
C GLN A 129 -4.47 -23.12 -1.48
N ARG A 130 -4.66 -24.37 -1.03
CA ARG A 130 -5.93 -24.91 -0.52
C ARG A 130 -6.42 -24.18 0.71
#